data_AF-A0A318XHE0-F1
#
_entry.id   AF-A0A318XHE0-F1
#
_cell.length_a   1.000
_cell.length_b   1.000
_cell.length_c   1.000
_cell.angle_alpha   90.00
_cell.angle_beta   90.00
_cell.angle_gamma   90.00
#
_symmetry.space_group_name_H-M   'P 1'
#
loop_
_entity.id
_entity.type
_entity.pdbx_description
1 polymer ?
#
loop_
_entity_poly.entity_id
_entity_poly.type
_entity_poly.pdbx_seq_one_letter_code
_entity_poly.pdbx_strand_id
1 'polypeptide(L)'
;MFSEDSLKEISSIFCGDVGGFYNYKSGSKLVQFFNQYFACNDVYGQGFPSRWAYVYNKIIELNNSGKVNDYFNLILSKEYVLSDLRCTEVDAVSQCAKILIEFNRILKPNMLTITRKGDRYLLVKEDADLEFVGGGGFANAYLQKSTGRILKKLKEDYLTDAGIRSRFKREYNITKELKDIATIIKVYDFDEGSCQYTMERAEKTLEKFILESDLDENYKITCIRQILHTMKLVHERDIIHRDISPNNIFILNGMLKIADFGLGKDLHMFTSHNTFLTNAVGQFHYCAPEQFMLLKDGDKRSDVYSLGRLINFIMTKNCNNYHHIFKSVTEKATNNNTAFRQADAGVLLNYVEKCLEYHIKKQNKEEVNKKIQQGILDEDVESYICELTAEDICKFLVNKQSGFERILLAYMQQNETHANDVMQGIEGCFREICRQFVDNDPIATFSYNVLVSDAFGFVVKELAANMLRYVAYDVNRYYAQGLVEDAKKYGLEPMIEDILV
;
A
#
# COMPACT_ATOMS: atom_id res chain seq x y z
N MET A 1 -1.56 24.41 -36.98
CA MET A 1 -2.30 25.18 -38.01
C MET A 1 -3.40 24.26 -38.49
N PHE A 2 -4.62 24.76 -38.67
CA PHE A 2 -5.72 23.92 -39.13
C PHE A 2 -5.40 23.32 -40.51
N SER A 3 -5.82 22.09 -40.77
CA SER A 3 -5.87 21.57 -42.15
C SER A 3 -7.11 22.08 -42.88
N GLU A 4 -7.02 22.09 -44.22
CA GLU A 4 -8.13 22.46 -45.09
C GLU A 4 -9.34 21.54 -44.87
N ASP A 5 -9.12 20.23 -44.76
CA ASP A 5 -10.16 19.23 -44.54
C ASP A 5 -10.87 19.43 -43.19
N SER A 6 -10.11 19.65 -42.10
CA SER A 6 -10.69 19.87 -40.78
C SER A 6 -11.57 21.13 -40.74
N LEU A 7 -11.13 22.23 -41.34
CA LEU A 7 -11.93 23.46 -41.39
C LEU A 7 -13.16 23.31 -42.26
N LYS A 8 -13.07 22.59 -43.38
CA LYS A 8 -14.22 22.31 -44.25
C LYS A 8 -15.29 21.50 -43.54
N GLU A 9 -14.89 20.50 -42.76
CA GLU A 9 -15.81 19.67 -41.98
C GLU A 9 -16.47 20.47 -40.85
N ILE A 10 -15.70 21.21 -40.05
CA ILE A 10 -16.24 22.11 -39.00
C ILE A 10 -17.20 23.14 -39.59
N SER A 11 -16.85 23.72 -40.74
CA SER A 11 -17.69 24.70 -41.44
C SER A 11 -19.00 24.07 -41.92
N SER A 12 -18.95 22.84 -42.42
CA SER A 12 -20.15 22.10 -42.88
C SER A 12 -21.06 21.73 -41.72
N ILE A 13 -20.49 21.32 -40.58
CA ILE A 13 -21.23 21.08 -39.33
C ILE A 13 -21.95 22.35 -38.88
N PHE A 14 -21.25 23.49 -38.80
CA PHE A 14 -21.84 24.75 -38.37
C PHE A 14 -22.95 25.26 -39.32
N CYS A 15 -22.79 25.04 -40.63
CA CYS A 15 -23.80 25.34 -41.64
C CYS A 15 -25.10 24.52 -41.46
N GLY A 16 -25.07 23.44 -40.67
CA GLY A 16 -26.14 22.47 -40.54
C GLY A 16 -26.24 21.51 -41.74
N ASP A 17 -25.12 21.30 -42.45
CA ASP A 17 -25.05 20.36 -43.59
C ASP A 17 -24.81 18.94 -43.11
N VAL A 18 -24.19 18.81 -41.93
CA VAL A 18 -24.07 17.57 -41.18
C VAL A 18 -25.16 17.56 -40.12
N GLY A 19 -26.10 16.62 -40.25
CA GLY A 19 -27.24 16.50 -39.32
C GLY A 19 -26.80 16.18 -37.89
N GLY A 20 -27.64 16.56 -36.92
CA GLY A 20 -27.45 16.18 -35.52
C GLY A 20 -26.52 17.09 -34.71
N PHE A 21 -26.07 18.22 -35.27
CA PHE A 21 -25.20 19.19 -34.57
C PHE A 21 -25.82 20.59 -34.44
N TYR A 22 -26.09 21.24 -35.58
CA TYR A 22 -26.71 22.57 -35.66
C TYR A 22 -27.87 22.55 -36.66
N ASN A 23 -28.78 23.52 -36.55
CA ASN A 23 -29.83 23.72 -37.54
C ASN A 23 -29.28 24.30 -38.85
N TYR A 24 -29.92 23.95 -39.96
CA TYR A 24 -29.59 24.45 -41.29
C TYR A 24 -29.65 25.98 -41.38
N LYS A 25 -28.58 26.59 -41.90
CA LYS A 25 -28.47 28.05 -42.11
C LYS A 25 -28.33 28.35 -43.59
N SER A 26 -29.15 29.27 -44.11
CA SER A 26 -28.98 29.82 -45.46
C SER A 26 -27.75 30.74 -45.53
N GLY A 27 -27.25 31.03 -46.73
CA GLY A 27 -26.11 31.95 -46.90
C GLY A 27 -26.34 33.33 -46.28
N SER A 28 -27.55 33.88 -46.44
CA SER A 28 -27.95 35.14 -45.79
C SER A 28 -27.92 35.08 -44.27
N LYS A 29 -28.34 33.96 -43.66
CA LYS A 29 -28.29 33.77 -42.19
C LYS A 29 -26.85 33.64 -41.69
N LEU A 30 -25.98 32.98 -42.44
CA LEU A 30 -24.55 32.88 -42.09
C LEU A 30 -23.87 34.26 -42.15
N VAL A 31 -24.16 35.05 -43.18
CA VAL A 31 -23.69 36.44 -43.26
C VAL A 31 -24.18 37.28 -42.09
N GLN A 32 -25.47 37.19 -41.76
CA GLN A 32 -26.04 37.86 -40.61
C GLN A 32 -25.35 37.46 -39.30
N PHE A 33 -25.09 36.16 -39.10
CA PHE A 33 -24.36 35.66 -37.92
C PHE A 33 -22.97 36.30 -37.80
N PHE A 34 -22.14 36.25 -38.84
CA PHE A 34 -20.79 36.81 -38.76
C PHE A 34 -20.78 38.34 -38.64
N ASN A 35 -21.73 39.03 -39.28
CA ASN A 35 -21.88 40.48 -39.10
C ASN A 35 -22.29 40.84 -37.68
N GLN A 36 -23.22 40.10 -37.08
CA GLN A 36 -23.73 40.35 -35.74
C GLN A 36 -22.68 40.09 -34.66
N TYR A 37 -21.98 38.96 -34.74
CA TYR A 37 -21.10 38.51 -33.65
C TYR A 37 -19.64 38.88 -33.84
N PHE A 38 -19.21 39.13 -35.09
CA PHE A 38 -17.80 39.40 -35.42
C PHE A 38 -17.59 40.68 -36.23
N ALA A 39 -18.64 41.48 -36.47
CA ALA A 39 -18.60 42.76 -37.16
C ALA A 39 -17.96 42.71 -38.56
N CYS A 40 -18.22 41.64 -39.32
CA CYS A 40 -17.60 41.42 -40.63
C CYS A 40 -18.12 42.35 -41.76
N ASN A 41 -19.31 42.95 -41.61
CA ASN A 41 -19.95 43.86 -42.58
C ASN A 41 -20.11 43.30 -44.02
N ASP A 42 -20.26 41.99 -44.18
CA ASP A 42 -20.44 41.34 -45.48
C ASP A 42 -21.88 41.50 -46.01
N VAL A 43 -22.05 41.48 -47.34
CA VAL A 43 -23.37 41.55 -48.00
C VAL A 43 -23.59 40.30 -48.84
N TYR A 44 -24.68 39.57 -48.58
CA TYR A 44 -25.04 38.36 -49.32
C TYR A 44 -25.69 38.72 -50.68
N GLY A 45 -25.19 38.16 -51.78
CA GLY A 45 -25.67 38.49 -53.13
C GLY A 45 -25.17 37.55 -54.23
N GLN A 46 -25.26 37.95 -55.50
CA GLN A 46 -24.72 37.17 -56.62
C GLN A 46 -23.19 37.05 -56.53
N GLY A 47 -22.65 35.87 -56.87
CA GLY A 47 -21.21 35.59 -56.81
C GLY A 47 -20.69 35.22 -55.41
N PHE A 48 -21.57 35.09 -54.41
CA PHE A 48 -21.16 34.71 -53.06
C PHE A 48 -20.63 33.26 -53.01
N PRO A 49 -19.58 32.96 -52.22
CA PRO A 49 -19.07 31.59 -52.07
C PRO A 49 -20.14 30.63 -51.54
N SER A 50 -19.88 29.32 -51.70
CA SER A 50 -20.71 28.30 -51.07
C SER A 50 -20.75 28.50 -49.54
N ARG A 51 -21.83 28.05 -48.89
CA ARG A 51 -22.03 28.29 -47.45
C ARG A 51 -20.86 27.81 -46.60
N TRP A 52 -20.40 26.58 -46.82
CA TRP A 52 -19.26 26.04 -46.10
C TRP A 52 -17.98 26.81 -46.41
N ALA A 53 -17.76 27.26 -47.67
CA ALA A 53 -16.57 28.02 -48.04
C ALA A 53 -16.56 29.42 -47.42
N TYR A 54 -17.72 30.04 -47.28
CA TYR A 54 -17.87 31.30 -46.56
C TYR A 54 -17.48 31.15 -45.09
N VAL A 55 -18.06 30.16 -44.39
CA VAL A 55 -17.73 29.88 -42.98
C VAL A 55 -16.25 29.53 -42.82
N TYR A 56 -15.71 28.70 -43.70
CA TYR A 56 -14.30 28.32 -43.74
C TYR A 56 -13.39 29.57 -43.77
N ASN A 57 -13.64 30.49 -44.71
CA ASN A 57 -12.86 31.72 -44.85
C ASN A 57 -12.96 32.59 -43.59
N LYS A 58 -14.16 32.70 -43.00
CA LYS A 58 -14.34 33.44 -41.74
C LYS A 58 -13.61 32.82 -40.56
N ILE A 59 -13.58 31.50 -40.43
CA ILE A 59 -12.79 30.86 -39.37
C ILE A 59 -11.29 31.15 -39.55
N ILE A 60 -10.78 31.16 -40.79
CA ILE A 60 -9.38 31.55 -41.07
C ILE A 60 -9.12 33.01 -40.68
N GLU A 61 -9.99 33.94 -41.09
CA GLU A 61 -9.88 35.36 -40.73
C GLU A 61 -9.87 35.55 -39.20
N LEU A 62 -10.76 34.85 -38.49
CA LEU A 62 -10.83 34.88 -37.04
C LEU A 62 -9.59 34.27 -36.39
N ASN A 63 -9.04 33.20 -36.95
CA ASN A 63 -7.79 32.62 -36.47
C ASN A 63 -6.60 33.59 -36.66
N ASN A 64 -6.48 34.21 -37.83
CA ASN A 64 -5.40 35.15 -38.12
C ASN A 64 -5.48 36.43 -37.29
N SER A 65 -6.70 36.83 -36.88
CA SER A 65 -6.94 37.98 -36.01
C SER A 65 -6.99 37.64 -34.50
N GLY A 66 -6.72 36.37 -34.12
CA GLY A 66 -6.70 35.93 -32.72
C GLY A 66 -8.07 35.77 -32.06
N LYS A 67 -9.17 35.81 -32.83
CA LYS A 67 -10.57 35.72 -32.39
C LYS A 67 -11.20 34.34 -32.58
N VAL A 68 -10.43 33.32 -32.99
CA VAL A 68 -10.97 31.97 -33.21
C VAL A 68 -11.53 31.33 -31.93
N ASN A 69 -10.97 31.67 -30.77
CA ASN A 69 -11.52 31.22 -29.49
C ASN A 69 -12.88 31.87 -29.22
N ASP A 70 -13.10 33.13 -29.61
CA ASP A 70 -14.40 33.80 -29.49
C ASP A 70 -15.47 33.11 -30.35
N TYR A 71 -15.07 32.63 -31.53
CA TYR A 71 -15.93 31.79 -32.37
C TYR A 71 -16.35 30.50 -31.66
N PHE A 72 -15.39 29.71 -31.16
CA PHE A 72 -15.72 28.47 -30.45
C PHE A 72 -16.49 28.72 -29.14
N ASN A 73 -16.16 29.78 -28.40
CA ASN A 73 -16.91 30.22 -27.22
C ASN A 73 -18.39 30.44 -27.52
N LEU A 74 -18.67 31.12 -28.62
CA LEU A 74 -20.03 31.42 -29.03
C LEU A 74 -20.77 30.16 -29.49
N ILE A 75 -20.20 29.40 -30.42
CA ILE A 75 -20.96 28.31 -31.05
C ILE A 75 -21.10 27.08 -30.13
N LEU A 76 -20.22 26.93 -29.13
CA LEU A 76 -20.32 25.89 -28.09
C LEU A 76 -21.00 26.39 -26.81
N SER A 77 -21.51 27.62 -26.79
CA SER A 77 -22.24 28.17 -25.65
C SER A 77 -23.63 27.54 -25.54
N LYS A 78 -24.09 27.34 -24.29
CA LYS A 78 -25.45 26.82 -24.01
C LYS A 78 -26.50 27.73 -24.63
N GLU A 79 -26.31 29.04 -24.51
CA GLU A 79 -27.23 30.08 -24.98
C GLU A 79 -27.38 30.02 -26.50
N TYR A 80 -26.27 29.85 -27.23
CA TYR A 80 -26.30 29.74 -28.67
C TYR A 80 -26.99 28.44 -29.12
N VAL A 81 -26.64 27.29 -28.54
CA VAL A 81 -27.23 26.00 -28.89
C VAL A 81 -28.72 25.95 -28.58
N LEU A 82 -29.14 26.50 -27.43
CA LEU A 82 -30.55 26.62 -27.04
C LEU A 82 -31.33 27.46 -28.06
N SER A 83 -30.77 28.60 -28.48
CA SER A 83 -31.40 29.46 -29.48
C SER A 83 -31.43 28.84 -30.87
N ASP A 84 -30.33 28.20 -31.30
CA ASP A 84 -30.21 27.62 -32.64
C ASP A 84 -31.15 26.42 -32.81
N LEU A 85 -31.18 25.51 -31.84
CA LEU A 85 -31.92 24.24 -31.91
C LEU A 85 -33.33 24.30 -31.31
N ARG A 86 -33.67 25.36 -30.57
CA ARG A 86 -34.96 25.51 -29.86
C ARG A 86 -35.27 24.31 -28.96
N CYS A 87 -34.27 23.86 -28.20
CA CYS A 87 -34.35 22.70 -27.31
C CYS A 87 -34.40 23.12 -25.83
N THR A 88 -34.53 22.13 -24.93
CA THR A 88 -34.46 22.38 -23.47
C THR A 88 -33.03 22.67 -23.01
N GLU A 89 -32.85 23.22 -21.81
CA GLU A 89 -31.51 23.45 -21.25
C GLU A 89 -30.69 22.17 -21.11
N VAL A 90 -31.33 21.06 -20.73
CA VAL A 90 -30.67 19.75 -20.57
C VAL A 90 -30.19 19.24 -21.94
N ASP A 91 -31.03 19.36 -22.97
CA ASP A 91 -30.67 18.98 -24.34
C ASP A 91 -29.54 19.85 -24.88
N ALA A 92 -29.57 21.16 -24.62
CA ALA A 92 -28.52 22.08 -25.05
C ALA A 92 -27.15 21.72 -24.47
N VAL A 93 -27.07 21.40 -23.17
CA VAL A 93 -25.81 20.98 -22.54
C VAL A 93 -25.30 19.65 -23.12
N SER A 94 -26.18 18.67 -23.27
CA SER A 94 -25.85 17.38 -23.91
C SER A 94 -25.34 17.58 -25.33
N GLN A 95 -25.96 18.50 -26.06
CA GLN A 95 -25.61 18.80 -27.44
C GLN A 95 -24.28 19.57 -27.56
N CYS A 96 -23.99 20.51 -26.65
CA CYS A 96 -22.69 21.17 -26.58
C CYS A 96 -21.55 20.15 -26.38
N ALA A 97 -21.77 19.14 -25.51
CA ALA A 97 -20.80 18.07 -25.31
C ALA A 97 -20.58 17.23 -26.57
N LYS A 98 -21.65 16.88 -27.29
CA LYS A 98 -21.56 16.15 -28.57
C LYS A 98 -20.80 16.94 -29.64
N ILE A 99 -21.11 18.23 -29.79
CA ILE A 99 -20.43 19.10 -30.76
C ILE A 99 -18.94 19.22 -30.40
N LEU A 100 -18.61 19.42 -29.12
CA LEU A 100 -17.22 19.51 -28.66
C LEU A 100 -16.45 18.21 -28.96
N ILE A 101 -17.04 17.05 -28.68
CA ILE A 101 -16.43 15.74 -28.97
C ILE A 101 -16.14 15.64 -30.47
N GLU A 102 -17.09 16.02 -31.32
CA GLU A 102 -16.93 15.92 -32.76
C GLU A 102 -15.90 16.90 -33.31
N PHE A 103 -15.90 18.16 -32.85
CA PHE A 103 -14.87 19.12 -33.23
C PHE A 103 -13.48 18.66 -32.79
N ASN A 104 -13.34 18.10 -31.59
CA ASN A 104 -12.08 17.55 -31.14
C ASN A 104 -11.66 16.32 -31.96
N ARG A 105 -12.59 15.47 -32.41
CA ARG A 105 -12.29 14.38 -33.35
C ARG A 105 -11.69 14.90 -34.66
N ILE A 106 -12.25 15.98 -35.20
CA ILE A 106 -11.85 16.60 -36.48
C ILE A 106 -10.50 17.34 -36.36
N LEU A 107 -10.25 17.96 -35.21
CA LEU A 107 -9.04 18.76 -34.97
C LEU A 107 -7.82 17.92 -34.57
N LYS A 108 -8.05 16.75 -33.98
CA LYS A 108 -7.00 15.86 -33.45
C LYS A 108 -5.91 15.49 -34.47
N PRO A 109 -6.21 15.17 -35.75
CA PRO A 109 -5.17 14.90 -36.75
C PRO A 109 -4.20 16.07 -36.99
N ASN A 110 -4.60 17.30 -36.66
CA ASN A 110 -3.73 18.49 -36.77
C ASN A 110 -3.07 18.89 -35.46
N MET A 111 -3.15 18.01 -34.45
CA MET A 111 -2.68 18.28 -33.10
C MET A 111 -3.30 19.56 -32.56
N LEU A 112 -4.60 19.72 -32.78
CA LEU A 112 -5.39 20.81 -32.24
C LEU A 112 -6.53 20.20 -31.42
N THR A 113 -6.84 20.83 -30.30
CA THR A 113 -7.97 20.42 -29.47
C THR A 113 -8.58 21.65 -28.83
N ILE A 114 -9.90 21.63 -28.64
CA ILE A 114 -10.66 22.64 -27.93
C ILE A 114 -10.80 22.15 -26.49
N THR A 115 -10.18 22.86 -25.56
CA THR A 115 -10.27 22.61 -24.12
C THR A 115 -11.17 23.65 -23.46
N ARG A 116 -11.81 23.29 -22.34
CA ARG A 116 -12.62 24.21 -21.54
C ARG A 116 -11.80 24.75 -20.38
N LYS A 117 -11.72 26.07 -20.24
CA LYS A 117 -11.09 26.83 -19.15
C LYS A 117 -12.13 27.74 -18.50
N GLY A 118 -12.66 27.34 -17.35
CA GLY A 118 -13.83 27.99 -16.74
C GLY A 118 -15.04 27.94 -17.68
N ASP A 119 -15.58 29.11 -18.02
CA ASP A 119 -16.71 29.24 -18.94
C ASP A 119 -16.29 29.52 -20.40
N ARG A 120 -15.02 29.31 -20.72
CA ARG A 120 -14.47 29.53 -22.08
C ARG A 120 -13.88 28.27 -22.70
N TYR A 121 -14.02 28.15 -24.00
CA TYR A 121 -13.37 27.19 -24.89
C TYR A 121 -12.13 27.81 -25.53
N LEU A 122 -11.01 27.08 -25.50
CA LEU A 122 -9.72 27.50 -26.04
C LEU A 122 -9.20 26.44 -26.99
N LEU A 123 -8.84 26.86 -28.21
CA LEU A 123 -8.11 26.04 -29.14
C LEU A 123 -6.62 26.01 -28.75
N VAL A 124 -6.10 24.83 -28.47
CA VAL A 124 -4.70 24.62 -28.08
C VAL A 124 -4.03 23.61 -29.01
N LYS A 125 -2.72 23.72 -29.18
CA LYS A 125 -1.91 22.76 -29.94
C LYS A 125 -1.49 21.61 -29.03
N GLU A 126 -1.81 20.37 -29.41
CA GLU A 126 -1.30 19.17 -28.76
C GLU A 126 0.18 18.96 -29.14
N ASP A 127 0.98 18.57 -28.16
CA ASP A 127 2.37 18.19 -28.38
C ASP A 127 2.40 16.71 -28.81
N ALA A 128 2.88 16.44 -30.04
CA ALA A 128 2.93 15.08 -30.60
C ALA A 128 3.82 14.13 -29.81
N ASP A 129 4.77 14.69 -29.09
CA ASP A 129 5.68 13.96 -28.22
C ASP A 129 4.99 13.52 -26.92
N LEU A 130 3.84 14.09 -26.57
CA LEU A 130 3.16 13.84 -25.31
C LEU A 130 1.90 12.97 -25.49
N GLU A 131 1.80 11.95 -24.66
CA GLU A 131 0.61 11.10 -24.52
C GLU A 131 0.09 11.20 -23.09
N PHE A 132 -1.17 11.59 -22.91
CA PHE A 132 -1.73 11.74 -21.56
C PHE A 132 -1.80 10.38 -20.84
N VAL A 133 -1.21 10.32 -19.64
CA VAL A 133 -1.19 9.10 -18.80
C VAL A 133 -2.22 9.20 -17.68
N GLY A 134 -2.37 10.39 -17.10
CA GLY A 134 -3.28 10.62 -15.98
C GLY A 134 -3.14 12.03 -15.42
N GLY A 135 -4.06 12.40 -14.54
CA GLY A 135 -4.06 13.72 -13.90
C GLY A 135 -4.42 13.64 -12.43
N GLY A 136 -3.69 14.37 -11.59
CA GLY A 136 -3.98 14.57 -10.18
C GLY A 136 -4.76 15.87 -9.94
N GLY A 137 -4.74 16.38 -8.71
CA GLY A 137 -5.42 17.63 -8.35
C GLY A 137 -4.97 18.83 -9.19
N PHE A 138 -3.66 19.13 -9.15
CA PHE A 138 -3.10 20.34 -9.77
C PHE A 138 -2.17 20.10 -10.98
N ALA A 139 -1.76 18.86 -11.25
CA ALA A 139 -0.85 18.52 -12.34
C ALA A 139 -1.36 17.37 -13.20
N ASN A 140 -0.95 17.36 -14.46
CA ASN A 140 -1.15 16.28 -15.42
C ASN A 140 0.18 15.57 -15.67
N ALA A 141 0.12 14.26 -15.92
CA ALA A 141 1.25 13.42 -16.28
C ALA A 141 1.10 12.96 -17.74
N TYR A 142 2.16 13.10 -18.51
CA TYR A 142 2.22 12.71 -19.91
C TYR A 142 3.42 11.80 -20.14
N LEU A 143 3.27 10.73 -20.93
CA LEU A 143 4.39 9.99 -21.49
C LEU A 143 5.01 10.83 -22.60
N GLN A 144 6.29 11.14 -22.46
CA GLN A 144 7.09 11.77 -23.49
C GLN A 144 7.72 10.68 -24.36
N LYS A 145 7.29 10.56 -25.62
CA LYS A 145 7.68 9.47 -26.53
C LYS A 145 9.17 9.50 -26.87
N SER A 146 9.73 10.69 -27.08
CA SER A 146 11.12 10.92 -27.45
C SER A 146 12.12 10.43 -26.40
N THR A 147 11.77 10.55 -25.12
CA THR A 147 12.64 10.19 -23.99
C THR A 147 12.21 8.92 -23.27
N GLY A 148 10.97 8.47 -23.47
CA GLY A 148 10.34 7.39 -22.70
C GLY A 148 10.02 7.76 -21.25
N ARG A 149 10.15 9.04 -20.87
CA ARG A 149 9.94 9.55 -19.50
C ARG A 149 8.52 10.05 -19.27
N ILE A 150 8.14 10.24 -18.02
CA ILE A 150 6.90 10.93 -17.67
C ILE A 150 7.18 12.41 -17.47
N LEU A 151 6.50 13.27 -18.23
CA LEU A 151 6.44 14.71 -18.01
C LEU A 151 5.27 15.04 -17.08
N LYS A 152 5.57 15.51 -15.87
CA LYS A 152 4.58 16.06 -14.94
C LYS A 152 4.51 17.57 -15.15
N LYS A 153 3.34 18.06 -15.52
CA LYS A 153 3.09 19.46 -15.91
C LYS A 153 1.96 20.06 -15.08
N LEU A 154 2.17 21.25 -14.53
CA LEU A 154 1.13 21.97 -13.80
C LEU A 154 -0.03 22.30 -14.74
N LYS A 155 -1.29 22.12 -14.30
CA LYS A 155 -2.46 22.45 -15.11
C LYS A 155 -2.52 23.96 -15.34
N GLU A 156 -3.00 24.36 -16.51
CA GLU A 156 -3.03 25.76 -16.94
C GLU A 156 -3.83 26.69 -16.01
N ASP A 157 -4.81 26.15 -15.30
CA ASP A 157 -5.64 26.90 -14.34
C ASP A 157 -4.85 27.34 -13.10
N TYR A 158 -3.77 26.65 -12.78
CA TYR A 158 -2.93 26.92 -11.60
C TYR A 158 -1.63 27.67 -11.95
N LEU A 159 -1.37 27.94 -13.23
CA LEU A 159 -0.16 28.64 -13.66
C LEU A 159 -0.07 30.07 -13.11
N THR A 160 -1.19 30.74 -12.80
CA THR A 160 -1.18 32.09 -12.22
C THR A 160 -1.05 32.08 -10.69
N ASP A 161 -1.33 30.97 -10.02
CA ASP A 161 -1.23 30.82 -8.57
C ASP A 161 0.23 30.61 -8.13
N ALA A 162 0.83 31.66 -7.53
CA ALA A 162 2.21 31.62 -7.06
C ALA A 162 2.44 30.59 -5.94
N GLY A 163 1.44 30.33 -5.10
CA GLY A 163 1.51 29.35 -4.02
C GLY A 163 1.55 27.92 -4.56
N ILE A 164 0.70 27.60 -5.55
CA ILE A 164 0.71 26.28 -6.20
C ILE A 164 2.00 26.06 -6.98
N ARG A 165 2.46 27.04 -7.78
CA ARG A 165 3.75 26.94 -8.49
C ARG A 165 4.92 26.69 -7.53
N SER A 166 4.97 27.41 -6.41
CA SER A 166 6.00 27.26 -5.39
C SER A 166 5.99 25.85 -4.77
N ARG A 167 4.79 25.31 -4.46
CA ARG A 167 4.63 23.94 -3.96
C ARG A 167 5.11 22.90 -4.99
N PHE A 168 4.72 23.05 -6.25
CA PHE A 168 5.11 22.16 -7.32
C PHE A 168 6.64 22.11 -7.52
N LYS A 169 7.30 23.27 -7.51
CA LYS A 169 8.77 23.35 -7.56
C LYS A 169 9.42 22.70 -6.34
N ARG A 170 8.83 22.88 -5.16
CA ARG A 170 9.36 22.33 -3.91
C ARG A 170 9.25 20.80 -3.87
N GLU A 171 8.16 20.22 -4.36
CA GLU A 171 7.98 18.77 -4.52
C GLU A 171 9.10 18.17 -5.39
N TYR A 172 9.38 18.80 -6.53
CA TYR A 172 10.51 18.42 -7.39
C TYR A 172 11.85 18.51 -6.64
N ASN A 173 12.12 19.62 -5.94
CA ASN A 173 13.38 19.82 -5.22
C ASN A 173 13.61 18.76 -4.14
N ILE A 174 12.60 18.46 -3.31
CA ILE A 174 12.71 17.43 -2.27
C ILE A 174 12.97 16.06 -2.89
N THR A 175 12.24 15.70 -3.94
CA THR A 175 12.43 14.42 -4.63
C THR A 175 13.84 14.33 -5.24
N LYS A 176 14.37 15.44 -5.78
CA LYS A 176 15.72 15.53 -6.32
C LYS A 176 16.80 15.42 -5.24
N GLU A 177 16.57 15.97 -4.05
CA GLU A 177 17.47 15.86 -2.89
C GLU A 177 17.59 14.41 -2.38
N LEU A 178 16.54 13.60 -2.59
CA LEU A 178 16.47 12.19 -2.19
C LEU A 178 16.95 11.20 -3.28
N LYS A 179 17.56 11.70 -4.37
CA LYS A 179 17.93 10.89 -5.55
C LYS A 179 18.89 9.72 -5.29
N ASP A 180 19.63 9.76 -4.19
CA ASP A 180 20.58 8.73 -3.80
C ASP A 180 19.90 7.54 -3.11
N ILE A 181 18.66 7.72 -2.64
CA ILE A 181 17.82 6.62 -2.15
C ILE A 181 17.20 5.92 -3.36
N ALA A 182 17.69 4.72 -3.68
CA ALA A 182 17.31 3.99 -4.91
C ALA A 182 15.79 3.74 -5.05
N THR A 183 15.08 3.63 -3.93
CA THR A 183 13.62 3.40 -3.83
C THR A 183 12.79 4.70 -3.84
N ILE A 184 13.40 5.84 -4.16
CA ILE A 184 12.69 7.07 -4.52
C ILE A 184 12.62 7.18 -6.05
N ILE A 185 11.50 7.66 -6.59
CA ILE A 185 11.36 7.90 -8.02
C ILE A 185 12.35 9.00 -8.45
N LYS A 186 13.10 8.77 -9.52
CA LYS A 186 14.04 9.80 -9.97
C LYS A 186 13.32 10.86 -10.78
N VAL A 187 13.63 12.10 -10.47
CA VAL A 187 13.27 13.30 -11.25
C VAL A 187 14.51 13.83 -11.95
N TYR A 188 14.33 14.45 -13.10
CA TYR A 188 15.43 14.94 -13.95
C TYR A 188 15.50 16.47 -13.92
N ASP A 189 14.90 17.13 -14.91
CA ASP A 189 14.98 18.57 -15.10
C ASP A 189 13.64 19.23 -14.83
N PHE A 190 13.67 20.39 -14.16
CA PHE A 190 12.52 21.25 -13.92
C PHE A 190 12.63 22.50 -14.79
N ASP A 191 11.59 22.77 -15.56
CA ASP A 191 11.45 23.99 -16.35
C ASP A 191 10.54 24.97 -15.61
N GLU A 192 11.12 26.07 -15.15
CA GLU A 192 10.40 27.13 -14.44
C GLU A 192 9.41 27.87 -15.33
N GLY A 193 9.73 28.06 -16.62
CA GLY A 193 8.92 28.83 -17.55
C GLY A 193 7.60 28.14 -17.87
N SER A 194 7.62 26.81 -17.97
CA SER A 194 6.43 26.00 -18.26
C SER A 194 5.88 25.23 -17.05
N CYS A 195 6.51 25.37 -15.88
CA CYS A 195 6.15 24.68 -14.63
C CYS A 195 5.92 23.19 -14.84
N GLN A 196 6.97 22.50 -15.32
CA GLN A 196 6.95 21.07 -15.60
C GLN A 196 8.30 20.43 -15.26
N TYR A 197 8.30 19.12 -15.00
CA TYR A 197 9.52 18.33 -14.88
C TYR A 197 9.33 16.91 -15.39
N THR A 198 10.43 16.25 -15.73
CA THR A 198 10.42 14.83 -16.14
C THR A 198 10.82 13.90 -15.00
N MET A 199 10.27 12.68 -14.99
CA MET A 199 10.56 11.63 -14.02
C MET A 199 10.60 10.23 -14.65
N GLU A 200 11.18 9.26 -13.94
CA GLU A 200 11.20 7.85 -14.34
C GLU A 200 9.78 7.36 -14.64
N ARG A 201 9.63 6.58 -15.72
CA ARG A 201 8.37 5.93 -16.05
C ARG A 201 8.24 4.63 -15.26
N ALA A 202 7.24 4.58 -14.39
CA ALA A 202 6.84 3.36 -13.69
C ALA A 202 5.82 2.53 -14.50
N GLU A 203 5.69 1.26 -14.16
CA GLU A 203 4.77 0.33 -14.80
C GLU A 203 3.33 0.51 -14.31
N LYS A 204 3.15 0.56 -12.98
CA LYS A 204 1.86 0.77 -12.32
C LYS A 204 2.04 1.27 -10.88
N THR A 205 0.96 1.77 -10.28
CA THR A 205 0.91 2.12 -8.86
C THR A 205 0.86 0.85 -7.99
N LEU A 206 1.30 0.97 -6.73
CA LEU A 206 1.15 -0.08 -5.73
C LEU A 206 -0.34 -0.42 -5.53
N GLU A 207 -1.24 0.57 -5.59
CA GLU A 207 -2.68 0.33 -5.55
C GLU A 207 -3.12 -0.70 -6.59
N LYS A 208 -2.83 -0.44 -7.87
CA LYS A 208 -3.18 -1.35 -8.97
C LYS A 208 -2.51 -2.70 -8.79
N PHE A 209 -1.23 -2.71 -8.42
CA PHE A 209 -0.49 -3.95 -8.21
C PHE A 209 -1.12 -4.84 -7.13
N ILE A 210 -1.51 -4.28 -5.98
CA ILE A 210 -2.17 -5.03 -4.88
C ILE A 210 -3.57 -5.50 -5.29
N LEU A 211 -4.34 -4.67 -6.00
CA LEU A 211 -5.71 -5.01 -6.39
C LEU A 211 -5.78 -6.08 -7.50
N GLU A 212 -4.85 -6.02 -8.46
CA GLU A 212 -4.79 -6.93 -9.61
C GLU A 212 -4.10 -8.26 -9.30
N SER A 213 -3.36 -8.37 -8.20
CA SER A 213 -2.55 -9.55 -7.87
C SER A 213 -3.05 -10.24 -6.59
N ASP A 214 -2.87 -11.56 -6.53
CA ASP A 214 -2.98 -12.33 -5.30
C ASP A 214 -1.57 -12.62 -4.78
N LEU A 215 -1.13 -11.76 -3.86
CA LEU A 215 0.20 -11.82 -3.28
C LEU A 215 0.18 -12.72 -2.04
N ASP A 216 1.18 -13.59 -1.94
CA ASP A 216 1.47 -14.30 -0.70
C ASP A 216 1.88 -13.32 0.42
N GLU A 217 1.81 -13.82 1.66
CA GLU A 217 2.09 -12.99 2.83
C GLU A 217 3.55 -12.52 2.91
N ASN A 218 4.51 -13.33 2.46
CA ASN A 218 5.94 -12.98 2.47
C ASN A 218 6.24 -11.83 1.50
N TYR A 219 5.60 -11.82 0.33
CA TYR A 219 5.74 -10.74 -0.63
C TYR A 219 5.13 -9.44 -0.07
N LYS A 220 3.96 -9.50 0.56
CA LYS A 220 3.35 -8.36 1.26
C LYS A 220 4.27 -7.79 2.34
N ILE A 221 4.87 -8.65 3.16
CA ILE A 221 5.84 -8.27 4.20
C ILE A 221 7.07 -7.60 3.57
N THR A 222 7.56 -8.14 2.46
CA THR A 222 8.71 -7.57 1.72
C THR A 222 8.41 -6.16 1.21
N CYS A 223 7.22 -5.94 0.64
CA CYS A 223 6.76 -4.61 0.24
C CYS A 223 6.73 -3.64 1.43
N ILE A 224 6.14 -4.06 2.55
CA ILE A 224 6.05 -3.26 3.78
C ILE A 224 7.46 -2.88 4.28
N ARG A 225 8.37 -3.85 4.38
CA ARG A 225 9.77 -3.62 4.80
C ARG A 225 10.47 -2.62 3.88
N GLN A 226 10.34 -2.77 2.56
CA GLN A 226 10.96 -1.86 1.59
C GLN A 226 10.45 -0.42 1.75
N ILE A 227 9.14 -0.24 1.92
CA ILE A 227 8.51 1.07 2.10
C ILE A 227 8.96 1.71 3.42
N LEU A 228 8.88 0.97 4.52
CA LEU A 228 9.27 1.46 5.84
C LEU A 228 10.76 1.79 5.93
N HIS A 229 11.62 0.95 5.34
CA HIS A 229 13.05 1.23 5.24
C HIS A 229 13.33 2.52 4.45
N THR A 230 12.62 2.71 3.32
CA THR A 230 12.74 3.94 2.53
C THR A 230 12.32 5.17 3.33
N MET A 231 11.16 5.11 4.00
CA MET A 231 10.65 6.22 4.81
C MET A 231 11.49 6.48 6.06
N LYS A 232 12.14 5.46 6.63
CA LYS A 232 13.14 5.65 7.69
C LYS A 232 14.27 6.57 7.20
N LEU A 233 14.88 6.27 6.05
CA LEU A 233 15.96 7.08 5.48
C LEU A 233 15.51 8.52 5.17
N VAL A 234 14.26 8.69 4.71
CA VAL A 234 13.66 10.02 4.50
C VAL A 234 13.51 10.77 5.84
N HIS A 235 12.97 10.13 6.87
CA HIS A 235 12.77 10.73 8.19
C HIS A 235 14.09 11.04 8.91
N GLU A 236 15.16 10.27 8.66
CA GLU A 236 16.51 10.55 9.17
C GLU A 236 17.11 11.85 8.60
N ARG A 237 16.58 12.33 7.47
CA ARG A 237 16.92 13.65 6.87
C ARG A 237 15.94 14.76 7.26
N ASP A 238 15.08 14.51 8.25
CA ASP A 238 14.02 15.42 8.70
C ASP A 238 13.03 15.84 7.59
N ILE A 239 12.91 15.03 6.54
CA ILE A 239 11.92 15.21 5.49
C ILE A 239 10.65 14.45 5.88
N ILE A 240 9.50 15.09 5.66
CA ILE A 240 8.16 14.53 5.91
C ILE A 240 7.43 14.50 4.56
N HIS A 241 6.83 13.36 4.21
CA HIS A 241 6.16 13.14 2.94
C HIS A 241 4.74 13.71 2.90
N ARG A 242 3.95 13.54 3.98
CA ARG A 242 2.59 14.06 4.22
C ARG A 242 1.48 13.60 3.26
N ASP A 243 1.79 12.77 2.26
CA ASP A 243 0.82 12.28 1.28
C ASP A 243 1.08 10.81 0.92
N ILE A 244 1.50 10.02 1.90
CA ILE A 244 1.77 8.59 1.70
C ILE A 244 0.44 7.87 1.39
N SER A 245 0.38 7.20 0.24
CA SER A 245 -0.74 6.38 -0.17
C SER A 245 -0.30 5.35 -1.22
N PRO A 246 -1.09 4.29 -1.49
CA PRO A 246 -0.78 3.32 -2.53
C PRO A 246 -0.68 3.92 -3.95
N ASN A 247 -1.23 5.11 -4.18
CA ASN A 247 -1.17 5.80 -5.47
C ASN A 247 0.12 6.59 -5.69
N ASN A 248 0.85 6.92 -4.61
CA ASN A 248 2.12 7.63 -4.65
C ASN A 248 3.33 6.69 -4.52
N ILE A 249 3.08 5.38 -4.58
CA ILE A 249 4.11 4.34 -4.59
C ILE A 249 3.96 3.57 -5.89
N PHE A 250 5.07 3.34 -6.57
CA PHE A 250 5.11 2.79 -7.92
C PHE A 250 5.93 1.52 -7.99
N ILE A 251 5.60 0.66 -8.95
CA ILE A 251 6.40 -0.52 -9.31
C ILE A 251 7.22 -0.20 -10.55
N LEU A 252 8.53 -0.43 -10.47
CA LEU A 252 9.46 -0.30 -11.58
C LEU A 252 10.48 -1.46 -11.55
N ASN A 253 10.44 -2.33 -12.55
CA ASN A 253 11.32 -3.50 -12.66
C ASN A 253 11.33 -4.35 -11.37
N GLY A 254 10.16 -4.56 -10.77
CA GLY A 254 10.00 -5.30 -9.52
C GLY A 254 10.43 -4.57 -8.24
N MET A 255 10.89 -3.31 -8.31
CA MET A 255 11.20 -2.49 -7.13
C MET A 255 10.12 -1.45 -6.84
N LEU A 256 9.86 -1.20 -5.54
CA LEU A 256 9.00 -0.11 -5.10
C LEU A 256 9.74 1.25 -5.16
N LYS A 257 9.04 2.24 -5.67
CA LYS A 257 9.51 3.63 -5.85
C LYS A 257 8.50 4.60 -5.22
N ILE A 258 8.89 5.32 -4.17
CA ILE A 258 8.07 6.35 -3.55
C ILE A 258 8.20 7.66 -4.33
N ALA A 259 7.09 8.36 -4.55
CA ALA A 259 6.98 9.58 -5.32
C ALA A 259 6.13 10.63 -4.59
N ASP A 260 6.06 11.84 -5.17
CA ASP A 260 5.10 12.88 -4.78
C ASP A 260 5.18 13.33 -3.32
N PHE A 261 6.36 13.82 -2.92
CA PHE A 261 6.62 14.44 -1.61
C PHE A 261 5.84 15.76 -1.44
N GLY A 262 4.58 15.63 -1.03
CA GLY A 262 3.64 16.73 -0.93
C GLY A 262 3.81 17.55 0.34
N LEU A 263 4.30 18.79 0.24
CA LEU A 263 4.20 19.74 1.35
C LEU A 263 2.81 20.40 1.39
N GLY A 264 1.88 19.73 2.05
CA GLY A 264 0.63 20.29 2.53
C GLY A 264 -0.43 20.56 1.46
N LYS A 265 -1.43 19.68 1.39
CA LYS A 265 -2.71 19.96 0.74
C LYS A 265 -3.41 21.08 1.50
N ASP A 266 -3.48 22.30 0.95
CA ASP A 266 -4.42 23.28 1.49
C ASP A 266 -5.81 22.72 1.31
N LEU A 267 -6.42 22.27 2.41
CA LEU A 267 -7.82 21.85 2.45
C LEU A 267 -8.76 23.01 2.08
N HIS A 268 -8.28 24.26 2.09
CA HIS A 268 -9.00 25.40 1.53
C HIS A 268 -9.24 25.30 0.02
N MET A 269 -8.45 24.53 -0.74
CA MET A 269 -8.77 24.21 -2.14
C MET A 269 -9.94 23.22 -2.28
N PHE A 270 -10.34 22.56 -1.20
CA PHE A 270 -11.44 21.60 -1.17
C PHE A 270 -12.74 22.18 -0.58
N THR A 271 -12.71 23.40 -0.01
CA THR A 271 -13.92 24.10 0.46
C THR A 271 -14.70 24.81 -0.66
N SER A 272 -14.19 24.86 -1.88
CA SER A 272 -15.01 25.24 -3.04
C SER A 272 -15.94 24.07 -3.39
N HIS A 273 -17.26 24.28 -3.28
CA HIS A 273 -18.35 23.31 -3.37
C HIS A 273 -18.40 22.32 -4.57
N ASN A 274 -17.41 22.29 -5.48
CA ASN A 274 -17.49 21.59 -6.76
C ASN A 274 -16.41 20.51 -7.03
N THR A 275 -15.57 20.12 -6.07
CA THR A 275 -14.55 19.06 -6.27
C THR A 275 -14.74 17.85 -5.36
N PHE A 276 -15.94 17.30 -5.37
CA PHE A 276 -16.15 15.87 -5.06
C PHE A 276 -15.83 15.03 -6.31
N LEU A 277 -14.55 14.98 -6.70
CA LEU A 277 -14.08 14.03 -7.71
C LEU A 277 -13.58 12.77 -6.99
N THR A 278 -14.07 11.62 -7.44
CA THR A 278 -13.95 10.28 -6.85
C THR A 278 -12.54 9.85 -6.43
N ASN A 279 -11.47 10.39 -7.05
CA ASN A 279 -10.08 10.09 -6.67
C ASN A 279 -9.61 10.82 -5.40
N ALA A 280 -10.19 11.98 -5.06
CA ALA A 280 -9.84 12.68 -3.83
C ALA A 280 -10.37 11.92 -2.59
N VAL A 281 -11.51 11.24 -2.73
CA VAL A 281 -12.19 10.50 -1.64
C VAL A 281 -11.31 9.37 -1.10
N GLY A 282 -10.66 8.60 -1.96
CA GLY A 282 -9.82 7.45 -1.56
C GLY A 282 -8.53 7.85 -0.83
N GLN A 283 -7.94 8.98 -1.19
CA GLN A 283 -6.68 9.44 -0.59
C GLN A 283 -6.87 9.98 0.85
N PHE A 284 -8.08 10.44 1.20
CA PHE A 284 -8.39 10.90 2.56
C PHE A 284 -8.29 9.79 3.61
N HIS A 285 -8.49 8.52 3.22
CA HIS A 285 -8.40 7.41 4.17
C HIS A 285 -6.98 7.20 4.74
N TYR A 286 -5.96 7.77 4.09
CA TYR A 286 -4.57 7.70 4.53
C TYR A 286 -4.11 8.96 5.26
N CYS A 287 -4.89 10.04 5.25
CA CYS A 287 -4.53 11.32 5.85
C CYS A 287 -4.75 11.29 7.36
N ALA A 288 -3.79 11.79 8.14
CA ALA A 288 -3.90 11.80 9.59
C ALA A 288 -4.90 12.88 10.07
N PRO A 289 -5.65 12.65 11.18
CA PRO A 289 -6.65 13.58 11.69
C PRO A 289 -6.15 15.03 11.88
N GLU A 290 -4.94 15.20 12.39
CA GLU A 290 -4.34 16.52 12.63
C GLU A 290 -4.01 17.29 11.34
N GLN A 291 -3.74 16.57 10.25
CA GLN A 291 -3.51 17.20 8.94
C GLN A 291 -4.78 17.90 8.41
N PHE A 292 -5.96 17.57 8.95
CA PHE A 292 -7.22 18.21 8.59
C PHE A 292 -7.49 19.53 9.32
N MET A 293 -6.89 19.75 10.48
CA MET A 293 -7.17 20.93 11.30
C MET A 293 -6.24 22.09 10.93
N LEU A 294 -4.92 21.87 10.90
CA LEU A 294 -3.92 22.86 10.53
C LEU A 294 -2.71 22.16 9.89
N LEU A 295 -2.41 22.47 8.62
CA LEU A 295 -1.27 21.91 7.88
C LEU A 295 0.10 22.06 8.55
N LYS A 296 0.23 23.02 9.49
CA LYS A 296 1.47 23.28 10.23
C LYS A 296 1.79 22.21 11.29
N ASP A 297 0.82 21.38 11.67
CA ASP A 297 0.98 20.43 12.77
C ASP A 297 1.34 19.01 12.29
N GLY A 298 1.48 18.80 10.97
CA GLY A 298 1.89 17.52 10.40
C GLY A 298 3.40 17.27 10.55
N ASP A 299 3.75 16.27 11.36
CA ASP A 299 5.12 15.82 11.62
C ASP A 299 5.35 14.37 11.14
N LYS A 300 6.49 13.77 11.50
CA LYS A 300 6.83 12.37 11.17
C LYS A 300 5.75 11.37 11.63
N ARG A 301 4.96 11.70 12.65
CA ARG A 301 3.88 10.86 13.19
C ARG A 301 2.61 10.93 12.33
N SER A 302 2.46 11.96 11.51
CA SER A 302 1.43 11.99 10.46
C SER A 302 1.77 10.99 9.36
N ASP A 303 3.04 10.91 8.93
CA ASP A 303 3.49 9.88 7.99
C ASP A 303 3.34 8.47 8.58
N VAL A 304 3.62 8.28 9.88
CA VAL A 304 3.38 7.01 10.59
C VAL A 304 1.91 6.59 10.53
N TYR A 305 0.96 7.53 10.67
CA TYR A 305 -0.46 7.23 10.51
C TYR A 305 -0.76 6.71 9.10
N SER A 306 -0.29 7.42 8.08
CA SER A 306 -0.47 7.03 6.68
C SER A 306 0.17 5.68 6.37
N LEU A 307 1.36 5.41 6.92
CA LEU A 307 2.04 4.11 6.82
C LEU A 307 1.24 2.99 7.50
N GLY A 308 0.63 3.23 8.66
CA GLY A 308 -0.25 2.26 9.32
C GLY A 308 -1.45 1.89 8.43
N ARG A 309 -2.10 2.89 7.82
CA ARG A 309 -3.19 2.69 6.86
C ARG A 309 -2.74 1.94 5.60
N LEU A 310 -1.53 2.24 5.12
CA LEU A 310 -0.92 1.57 3.98
C LEU A 310 -0.61 0.10 4.27
N ILE A 311 -0.10 -0.23 5.47
CA ILE A 311 0.12 -1.61 5.90
C ILE A 311 -1.21 -2.38 5.90
N ASN A 312 -2.27 -1.82 6.50
CA ASN A 312 -3.60 -2.44 6.47
C ASN A 312 -4.05 -2.74 5.03
N PHE A 313 -3.87 -1.77 4.12
CA PHE A 313 -4.22 -1.94 2.70
C PHE A 313 -3.39 -3.04 2.01
N ILE A 314 -2.07 -3.07 2.19
CA ILE A 314 -1.21 -4.11 1.59
C ILE A 314 -1.63 -5.50 2.09
N MET A 315 -1.95 -5.61 3.38
CA MET A 315 -2.32 -6.90 3.98
C MET A 315 -3.70 -7.40 3.52
N THR A 316 -4.68 -6.49 3.39
CA THR A 316 -6.11 -6.86 3.33
C THR A 316 -6.87 -6.30 2.12
N LYS A 317 -6.21 -5.51 1.26
CA LYS A 317 -6.83 -4.68 0.20
C LYS A 317 -7.80 -3.60 0.74
N ASN A 318 -7.84 -3.37 2.06
CA ASN A 318 -8.67 -2.36 2.72
C ASN A 318 -7.91 -1.65 3.86
N CYS A 319 -7.66 -0.35 3.72
CA CYS A 319 -6.93 0.45 4.71
C CYS A 319 -7.59 0.57 6.11
N ASN A 320 -8.87 0.20 6.24
CA ASN A 320 -9.62 0.18 7.50
C ASN A 320 -9.71 -1.22 8.13
N ASN A 321 -9.19 -2.26 7.48
CA ASN A 321 -9.23 -3.62 8.01
C ASN A 321 -7.92 -3.95 8.74
N TYR A 322 -8.03 -4.21 10.05
CA TYR A 322 -6.92 -4.54 10.94
C TYR A 322 -6.76 -6.05 11.18
N HIS A 323 -7.49 -6.91 10.45
CA HIS A 323 -7.43 -8.36 10.60
C HIS A 323 -6.22 -8.95 9.86
N HIS A 324 -5.03 -8.77 10.44
CA HIS A 324 -3.75 -9.31 9.95
C HIS A 324 -2.70 -9.35 11.07
N ILE A 325 -1.54 -9.96 10.81
CA ILE A 325 -0.46 -10.17 11.80
C ILE A 325 0.02 -8.89 12.47
N PHE A 326 0.02 -7.75 11.75
CA PHE A 326 0.45 -6.44 12.23
C PHE A 326 -0.60 -5.61 12.97
N LYS A 327 -1.75 -6.18 13.36
CA LYS A 327 -2.87 -5.46 13.99
C LYS A 327 -2.43 -4.48 15.07
N SER A 328 -1.68 -4.95 16.07
CA SER A 328 -1.24 -4.13 17.21
C SER A 328 -0.31 -2.99 16.79
N VAL A 329 0.51 -3.22 15.77
CA VAL A 329 1.44 -2.23 15.22
C VAL A 329 0.67 -1.12 14.50
N THR A 330 -0.30 -1.50 13.66
CA THR A 330 -1.08 -0.54 12.88
C THR A 330 -2.10 0.21 13.71
N GLU A 331 -2.77 -0.42 14.68
CA GLU A 331 -3.65 0.27 15.65
C GLU A 331 -2.91 1.36 16.43
N LYS A 332 -1.65 1.09 16.83
CA LYS A 332 -0.79 2.10 17.47
C LYS A 332 -0.41 3.22 16.49
N ALA A 333 -0.04 2.87 15.26
CA ALA A 333 0.34 3.84 14.24
C ALA A 333 -0.81 4.78 13.85
N THR A 334 -2.03 4.26 13.81
CA THR A 334 -3.24 4.99 13.41
C THR A 334 -4.01 5.58 14.60
N ASN A 335 -3.39 5.72 15.77
CA ASN A 335 -4.06 6.28 16.95
C ASN A 335 -4.47 7.75 16.69
N ASN A 336 -5.67 8.15 17.10
CA ASN A 336 -6.13 9.53 16.92
C ASN A 336 -5.29 10.55 17.69
N ASN A 337 -4.71 10.15 18.83
CA ASN A 337 -3.78 10.98 19.58
C ASN A 337 -2.34 10.71 19.14
N THR A 338 -1.69 11.76 18.62
CA THR A 338 -0.33 11.71 18.07
C THR A 338 0.72 11.28 19.10
N ALA A 339 0.50 11.49 20.40
CA ALA A 339 1.43 11.10 21.46
C ALA A 339 1.55 9.57 21.63
N PHE A 340 0.54 8.79 21.21
CA PHE A 340 0.57 7.34 21.31
C PHE A 340 1.12 6.63 20.06
N ARG A 341 1.36 7.37 18.98
CA ARG A 341 1.95 6.84 17.75
C ARG A 341 3.45 6.59 17.92
N GLN A 342 4.00 5.75 17.05
CA GLN A 342 5.45 5.66 16.86
C GLN A 342 5.99 7.03 16.42
N ALA A 343 7.19 7.38 16.89
CA ALA A 343 7.77 8.71 16.66
C ALA A 343 8.08 8.99 15.18
N ASP A 344 8.50 7.95 14.44
CA ASP A 344 8.86 8.01 13.03
C ASP A 344 8.76 6.63 12.36
N ALA A 345 9.03 6.57 11.05
CA ALA A 345 9.00 5.35 10.25
C ALA A 345 10.05 4.31 10.69
N GLY A 346 11.18 4.72 11.26
CA GLY A 346 12.20 3.82 11.79
C GLY A 346 11.73 3.10 13.05
N VAL A 347 11.07 3.81 13.96
CA VAL A 347 10.41 3.20 15.14
C VAL A 347 9.29 2.26 14.69
N LEU A 348 8.49 2.65 13.69
CA LEU A 348 7.46 1.78 13.12
C LEU A 348 8.04 0.49 12.54
N LEU A 349 9.13 0.57 11.77
CA LEU A 349 9.85 -0.58 11.23
C LEU A 349 10.29 -1.54 12.35
N ASN A 350 10.89 -1.03 13.42
CA ASN A 350 11.31 -1.86 14.55
C ASN A 350 10.14 -2.61 15.21
N TYR A 351 8.95 -1.99 15.28
CA TYR A 351 7.75 -2.66 15.79
C TYR A 351 7.26 -3.76 14.83
N VAL A 352 7.34 -3.53 13.51
CA VAL A 352 7.03 -4.55 12.50
C VAL A 352 7.97 -5.74 12.62
N GLU A 353 9.28 -5.52 12.73
CA GLU A 353 10.27 -6.60 12.88
C GLU A 353 10.04 -7.42 14.16
N LYS A 354 9.85 -6.75 15.31
CA LYS A 354 9.54 -7.43 16.57
C LYS A 354 8.25 -8.25 16.49
N CYS A 355 7.24 -7.74 15.78
CA CYS A 355 6.00 -8.47 15.59
C CYS A 355 6.22 -9.75 14.77
N LEU A 356 7.07 -9.70 13.73
CA LEU A 356 7.42 -10.87 12.92
C LEU A 356 8.21 -11.91 13.72
N GLU A 357 9.23 -11.46 14.47
CA GLU A 357 10.00 -12.35 15.35
C GLU A 357 9.09 -13.07 16.35
N TYR A 358 8.13 -12.37 16.95
CA TYR A 358 7.17 -12.96 17.86
C TYR A 358 6.28 -14.00 17.19
N HIS A 359 5.73 -13.71 16.00
CA HIS A 359 4.88 -14.65 15.27
C HIS A 359 5.65 -15.89 14.81
N ILE A 360 6.89 -15.73 14.33
CA ILE A 360 7.77 -16.85 13.96
C ILE A 360 8.03 -17.73 15.18
N LYS A 361 8.44 -17.15 16.31
CA LYS A 361 8.66 -17.92 17.55
C LYS A 361 7.42 -18.67 18.02
N LYS A 362 6.25 -18.02 17.93
CA LYS A 362 4.98 -18.64 18.31
C LYS A 362 4.64 -19.81 17.39
N GLN A 363 4.76 -19.63 16.07
CA GLN A 363 4.50 -20.69 15.10
C GLN A 363 5.46 -21.87 15.28
N ASN A 364 6.76 -21.61 15.44
CA ASN A 364 7.76 -22.65 15.70
C ASN A 364 7.41 -23.44 16.97
N LYS A 365 7.03 -22.76 18.06
CA LYS A 365 6.60 -23.44 19.30
C LYS A 365 5.36 -24.30 19.09
N GLU A 366 4.37 -23.83 18.34
CA GLU A 366 3.16 -24.60 18.01
C GLU A 366 3.47 -25.83 17.15
N GLU A 367 4.39 -25.69 16.17
CA GLU A 367 4.84 -26.80 15.33
C GLU A 367 5.64 -27.83 16.12
N VAL A 368 6.60 -27.40 16.94
CA VAL A 368 7.34 -28.27 17.86
C VAL A 368 6.39 -29.00 18.81
N ASN A 369 5.42 -28.32 19.41
CA ASN A 369 4.43 -28.97 20.27
C ASN A 369 3.60 -30.04 19.52
N LYS A 370 3.25 -29.81 18.26
CA LYS A 370 2.57 -30.82 17.42
C LYS A 370 3.47 -32.03 17.15
N LYS A 371 4.74 -31.80 16.81
CA LYS A 371 5.73 -32.88 16.63
C LYS A 371 5.90 -33.70 17.90
N ILE A 372 5.97 -33.04 19.06
CA ILE A 372 6.05 -33.70 20.38
C ILE A 372 4.83 -34.59 20.61
N GLN A 373 3.61 -34.08 20.37
CA GLN A 373 2.37 -34.86 20.52
C GLN A 373 2.32 -36.07 19.58
N GLN A 374 2.91 -35.95 18.39
CA GLN A 374 2.99 -37.02 17.40
C GLN A 374 4.14 -38.02 17.68
N GLY A 375 4.99 -37.75 18.66
CA GLY A 375 6.16 -38.58 18.97
C GLY A 375 7.26 -38.48 17.92
N ILE A 376 7.36 -37.35 17.22
CA ILE A 376 8.43 -37.06 16.25
C ILE A 376 9.57 -36.34 16.97
N LEU A 377 10.75 -36.94 16.96
CA LEU A 377 12.00 -36.33 17.41
C LEU A 377 12.85 -36.01 16.18
N ASP A 378 13.03 -34.72 15.91
CA ASP A 378 13.89 -34.18 14.87
C ASP A 378 14.72 -33.01 15.42
N GLU A 379 15.59 -32.42 14.60
CA GLU A 379 16.51 -31.36 15.01
C GLU A 379 15.80 -30.16 15.67
N ASP A 380 14.60 -29.81 15.22
CA ASP A 380 13.82 -28.71 15.82
C ASP A 380 13.34 -29.05 17.23
N VAL A 381 12.89 -30.29 17.44
CA VAL A 381 12.44 -30.78 18.75
C VAL A 381 13.62 -30.98 19.70
N GLU A 382 14.75 -31.49 19.21
CA GLU A 382 15.99 -31.60 19.98
C GLU A 382 16.48 -30.23 20.44
N SER A 383 16.58 -29.26 19.53
CA SER A 383 16.96 -27.89 19.88
C SER A 383 16.00 -27.28 20.89
N TYR A 384 14.69 -27.51 20.76
CA TYR A 384 13.71 -27.04 21.72
C TYR A 384 13.93 -27.64 23.12
N ILE A 385 14.19 -28.96 23.22
CA ILE A 385 14.46 -29.62 24.50
C ILE A 385 15.74 -29.08 25.15
N CYS A 386 16.79 -28.86 24.36
CA CYS A 386 18.05 -28.26 24.83
C CYS A 386 17.88 -26.85 25.43
N GLU A 387 16.92 -26.06 24.92
CA GLU A 387 16.64 -24.71 25.42
C GLU A 387 15.78 -24.70 26.69
N LEU A 388 15.16 -25.83 27.06
CA LEU A 388 14.34 -25.89 28.26
C LEU A 388 15.20 -25.86 29.52
N THR A 389 14.74 -25.11 30.52
CA THR A 389 15.33 -25.21 31.85
C THR A 389 14.93 -26.53 32.52
N ALA A 390 15.71 -26.99 33.50
CA ALA A 390 15.35 -28.15 34.31
C ALA A 390 13.95 -28.00 34.95
N GLU A 391 13.59 -26.78 35.36
CA GLU A 391 12.24 -26.51 35.87
C GLU A 391 11.16 -26.67 34.81
N ASP A 392 11.39 -26.24 33.57
CA ASP A 392 10.42 -26.37 32.49
C ASP A 392 10.20 -27.84 32.15
N ILE A 393 11.27 -28.63 32.05
CA ILE A 393 11.21 -30.08 31.83
C ILE A 393 10.40 -30.75 32.94
N CYS A 394 10.71 -30.46 34.20
CA CYS A 394 10.01 -31.02 35.34
C CYS A 394 8.52 -30.60 35.36
N LYS A 395 8.21 -29.32 35.07
CA LYS A 395 6.82 -28.84 34.97
C LYS A 395 6.06 -29.54 33.84
N PHE A 396 6.69 -29.81 32.69
CA PHE A 396 6.04 -30.52 31.60
C PHE A 396 5.74 -31.99 31.93
N LEU A 397 6.64 -32.65 32.67
CA LEU A 397 6.40 -34.01 33.20
C LEU A 397 5.26 -34.01 34.23
N VAL A 398 5.31 -33.14 35.24
CA VAL A 398 4.29 -33.04 36.29
C VAL A 398 2.91 -32.73 35.72
N ASN A 399 2.83 -31.81 34.75
CA ASN A 399 1.58 -31.45 34.08
C ASN A 399 1.12 -32.48 33.03
N LYS A 400 1.85 -33.58 32.85
CA LYS A 400 1.57 -34.63 31.86
C LYS A 400 1.35 -34.06 30.46
N GLN A 401 2.24 -33.18 30.00
CA GLN A 401 2.14 -32.63 28.65
C GLN A 401 2.14 -33.78 27.64
N SER A 402 1.11 -33.81 26.79
CA SER A 402 0.88 -34.91 25.85
C SER A 402 2.09 -35.15 24.95
N GLY A 403 2.59 -36.39 24.95
CA GLY A 403 3.75 -36.82 24.15
C GLY A 403 5.13 -36.42 24.68
N PHE A 404 5.21 -35.50 25.66
CA PHE A 404 6.48 -34.94 26.12
C PHE A 404 7.39 -35.98 26.78
N GLU A 405 6.85 -36.79 27.71
CA GLU A 405 7.63 -37.83 28.40
C GLU A 405 8.29 -38.81 27.41
N ARG A 406 7.51 -39.29 26.44
CA ARG A 406 7.99 -40.22 25.41
C ARG A 406 9.12 -39.63 24.57
N ILE A 407 8.96 -38.36 24.17
CA ILE A 407 9.96 -37.64 23.40
C ILE A 407 11.22 -37.37 24.22
N LEU A 408 11.06 -37.00 25.50
CA LEU A 408 12.18 -36.75 26.39
C LEU A 408 12.99 -38.03 26.60
N LEU A 409 12.34 -39.19 26.79
CA LEU A 409 13.02 -40.48 26.86
C LEU A 409 13.77 -40.80 25.56
N ALA A 410 13.15 -40.59 24.38
CA ALA A 410 13.80 -40.81 23.10
C ALA A 410 15.03 -39.90 22.91
N TYR A 411 14.95 -38.64 23.33
CA TYR A 411 16.05 -37.69 23.32
C TYR A 411 17.20 -38.12 24.25
N MET A 412 16.87 -38.55 25.47
CA MET A 412 17.87 -39.05 26.42
C MET A 412 18.58 -40.32 25.89
N GLN A 413 17.88 -41.17 25.14
CA GLN A 413 18.45 -42.40 24.57
C GLN A 413 19.48 -42.15 23.45
N GLN A 414 19.49 -40.96 22.84
CA GLN A 414 20.46 -40.63 21.79
C GLN A 414 21.87 -40.39 22.34
N ASN A 415 21.99 -39.90 23.58
CA ASN A 415 23.27 -39.50 24.16
C ASN A 415 23.25 -39.59 25.69
N GLU A 416 24.20 -40.34 26.25
CA GLU A 416 24.33 -40.51 27.70
C GLU A 416 24.58 -39.20 28.45
N THR A 417 25.22 -38.21 27.83
CA THR A 417 25.40 -36.87 28.42
C THR A 417 24.06 -36.16 28.56
N HIS A 418 23.20 -36.22 27.52
CA HIS A 418 21.85 -35.63 27.58
C HIS A 418 21.02 -36.30 28.69
N ALA A 419 21.10 -37.62 28.81
CA ALA A 419 20.41 -38.37 29.85
C ALA A 419 20.86 -37.94 31.26
N ASN A 420 22.17 -37.80 31.48
CA ASN A 420 22.70 -37.34 32.76
C ASN A 420 22.26 -35.91 33.10
N ASP A 421 22.38 -34.97 32.16
CA ASP A 421 22.02 -33.56 32.38
C ASP A 421 20.53 -33.40 32.72
N VAL A 422 19.66 -34.09 31.97
CA VAL A 422 18.20 -34.09 32.21
C VAL A 422 17.89 -34.68 33.58
N MET A 423 18.46 -35.83 33.93
CA MET A 423 18.19 -36.49 35.21
C MET A 423 18.68 -35.69 36.40
N GLN A 424 19.90 -35.12 36.33
CA GLN A 424 20.44 -34.26 37.39
C GLN A 424 19.59 -32.99 37.56
N GLY A 425 19.18 -32.38 36.44
CA GLY A 425 18.31 -31.22 36.46
C GLY A 425 16.97 -31.49 37.14
N ILE A 426 16.31 -32.60 36.79
CA ILE A 426 15.02 -32.97 37.40
C ILE A 426 15.21 -33.28 38.89
N GLU A 427 16.21 -34.08 39.27
CA GLU A 427 16.50 -34.41 40.68
C GLU A 427 16.68 -33.15 41.54
N GLY A 428 17.37 -32.14 40.99
CA GLY A 428 17.65 -30.88 41.69
C GLY A 428 16.43 -29.98 41.92
N CYS A 429 15.34 -30.12 41.14
CA CYS A 429 14.20 -29.19 41.20
C CYS A 429 12.83 -29.83 41.49
N PHE A 430 12.66 -31.14 41.29
CA PHE A 430 11.31 -31.75 41.36
C PHE A 430 10.65 -31.61 42.74
N ARG A 431 11.45 -31.62 43.82
CA ARG A 431 10.95 -31.45 45.19
C ARG A 431 10.29 -30.09 45.44
N GLU A 432 10.74 -29.05 44.74
CA GLU A 432 10.19 -27.69 44.85
C GLU A 432 8.98 -27.48 43.92
N ILE A 433 8.94 -28.22 42.82
CA ILE A 433 7.89 -28.12 41.78
C ILE A 433 6.65 -28.95 42.14
N CYS A 434 6.83 -30.15 42.69
CA CYS A 434 5.73 -31.01 43.12
C CYS A 434 5.10 -30.49 44.42
N ARG A 435 4.04 -29.68 44.31
CA ARG A 435 3.41 -29.01 45.46
C ARG A 435 2.25 -29.81 46.06
N GLN A 436 1.58 -30.61 45.25
CA GLN A 436 0.50 -31.50 45.67
C GLN A 436 1.00 -32.94 45.73
N PHE A 437 0.34 -33.75 46.57
CA PHE A 437 0.68 -35.17 46.72
C PHE A 437 0.65 -35.93 45.39
N VAL A 438 -0.30 -35.59 44.51
CA VAL A 438 -0.48 -36.21 43.19
C VAL A 438 0.57 -35.77 42.16
N ASP A 439 1.22 -34.62 42.37
CA ASP A 439 2.23 -34.08 41.44
C ASP A 439 3.49 -34.95 41.35
N ASN A 440 3.68 -35.86 42.33
CA ASN A 440 4.81 -36.77 42.37
C ASN A 440 4.59 -38.05 41.53
N ASP A 441 3.35 -38.38 41.17
CA ASP A 441 3.05 -39.60 40.38
C ASP A 441 3.75 -39.58 39.01
N PRO A 442 3.72 -38.49 38.21
CA PRO A 442 4.43 -38.43 36.93
C PRO A 442 5.94 -38.60 37.08
N ILE A 443 6.53 -38.04 38.14
CA ILE A 443 7.97 -38.18 38.41
C ILE A 443 8.32 -39.63 38.76
N ALA A 444 7.48 -40.30 39.54
CA ALA A 444 7.64 -41.73 39.83
C ALA A 444 7.52 -42.59 38.57
N THR A 445 6.51 -42.35 37.73
CA THR A 445 6.35 -43.06 36.44
C THR A 445 7.56 -42.86 35.53
N PHE A 446 8.02 -41.62 35.37
CA PHE A 446 9.19 -41.30 34.55
C PHE A 446 10.45 -41.99 35.07
N SER A 447 10.68 -41.93 36.38
CA SER A 447 11.83 -42.58 37.03
C SER A 447 11.79 -44.10 36.86
N TYR A 448 10.61 -44.71 37.02
CA TYR A 448 10.40 -46.13 36.74
C TYR A 448 10.74 -46.47 35.28
N ASN A 449 10.25 -45.69 34.31
CA ASN A 449 10.50 -45.89 32.89
C ASN A 449 12.00 -45.80 32.53
N VAL A 450 12.75 -44.92 33.20
CA VAL A 450 14.21 -44.85 33.07
C VAL A 450 14.88 -46.08 33.67
N LEU A 451 14.44 -46.55 34.84
CA LEU A 451 15.02 -47.72 35.52
C LEU A 451 14.89 -49.02 34.71
N VAL A 452 13.70 -49.27 34.16
CA VAL A 452 13.40 -50.50 33.42
C VAL A 452 13.79 -50.43 31.94
N SER A 453 14.55 -49.40 31.54
CA SER A 453 15.08 -49.28 30.19
C SER A 453 16.52 -49.79 30.12
N ASP A 454 16.82 -50.62 29.13
CA ASP A 454 18.19 -51.09 28.84
C ASP A 454 19.07 -50.01 28.18
N ALA A 455 18.49 -48.87 27.81
CA ALA A 455 19.18 -47.82 27.06
C ALA A 455 20.00 -46.87 27.94
N PHE A 456 19.85 -46.91 29.26
CA PHE A 456 20.49 -45.97 30.18
C PHE A 456 21.57 -46.63 31.02
N GLY A 457 22.70 -45.93 31.17
CA GLY A 457 23.83 -46.35 32.01
C GLY A 457 23.55 -46.21 33.50
N PHE A 458 24.50 -46.71 34.30
CA PHE A 458 24.38 -46.81 35.76
C PHE A 458 24.03 -45.48 36.45
N VAL A 459 24.72 -44.38 36.11
CA VAL A 459 24.54 -43.07 36.77
C VAL A 459 23.12 -42.52 36.57
N VAL A 460 22.59 -42.63 35.36
CA VAL A 460 21.23 -42.20 35.02
C VAL A 460 20.20 -43.05 35.79
N LYS A 461 20.42 -44.37 35.88
CA LYS A 461 19.58 -45.29 36.65
C LYS A 461 19.67 -45.04 38.16
N GLU A 462 20.84 -44.69 38.69
CA GLU A 462 21.04 -44.34 40.10
C GLU A 462 20.22 -43.10 40.47
N LEU A 463 20.26 -42.05 39.64
CA LEU A 463 19.43 -40.85 39.84
C LEU A 463 17.93 -41.19 39.81
N ALA A 464 17.50 -42.01 38.85
CA ALA A 464 16.12 -42.45 38.75
C ALA A 464 15.68 -43.28 39.98
N ALA A 465 16.53 -44.18 40.49
CA ALA A 465 16.25 -44.95 41.69
C ALA A 465 16.08 -44.05 42.91
N ASN A 466 16.98 -43.08 43.09
CA ASN A 466 16.91 -42.12 44.19
C ASN A 466 15.63 -41.29 44.16
N MET A 467 15.23 -40.81 42.97
CA MET A 467 13.98 -40.07 42.79
C MET A 467 12.75 -40.96 43.09
N LEU A 468 12.72 -42.19 42.56
CA LEU A 468 11.61 -43.11 42.79
C LEU A 468 11.49 -43.50 44.27
N ARG A 469 12.60 -43.80 44.94
CA ARG A 469 12.67 -44.12 46.38
C ARG A 469 12.15 -42.95 47.22
N TYR A 470 12.61 -41.74 46.93
CA TYR A 470 12.16 -40.53 47.61
C TYR A 470 10.64 -40.37 47.51
N VAL A 471 10.07 -40.50 46.30
CA VAL A 471 8.61 -40.39 46.11
C VAL A 471 7.88 -41.55 46.81
N ALA A 472 8.39 -42.78 46.74
CA ALA A 472 7.76 -43.94 47.35
C ALA A 472 7.72 -43.88 48.88
N TYR A 473 8.82 -43.51 49.52
CA TYR A 473 8.99 -43.69 50.97
C TYR A 473 9.08 -42.37 51.75
N ASP A 474 9.74 -41.33 51.23
CA ASP A 474 9.83 -40.04 51.94
C ASP A 474 8.54 -39.22 51.77
N VAL A 475 8.02 -39.16 50.54
CA VAL A 475 6.69 -38.60 50.26
C VAL A 475 5.59 -39.58 50.65
N ASN A 476 5.92 -40.86 50.87
CA ASN A 476 4.99 -41.94 51.23
C ASN A 476 3.86 -42.13 50.19
N ARG A 477 4.21 -42.18 48.90
CA ARG A 477 3.27 -42.34 47.80
C ARG A 477 3.07 -43.82 47.43
N TYR A 478 1.93 -44.39 47.80
CA TYR A 478 1.60 -45.81 47.50
C TYR A 478 1.68 -46.20 46.02
N TYR A 479 1.35 -45.27 45.11
CA TYR A 479 1.49 -45.51 43.67
C TYR A 479 2.95 -45.79 43.29
N ALA A 480 3.89 -45.01 43.81
CA ALA A 480 5.31 -45.19 43.57
C ALA A 480 5.87 -46.44 44.27
N GLN A 481 5.37 -46.82 45.45
CA GLN A 481 5.73 -48.10 46.09
C GLN A 481 5.38 -49.30 45.21
N GLY A 482 4.23 -49.26 44.51
CA GLY A 482 3.88 -50.28 43.52
C GLY A 482 4.89 -50.34 42.36
N LEU A 483 5.31 -49.19 41.84
CA LEU A 483 6.34 -49.11 40.79
C LEU A 483 7.70 -49.64 41.26
N VAL A 484 8.07 -49.45 42.53
CA VAL A 484 9.29 -50.04 43.11
C VAL A 484 9.23 -51.57 43.06
N GLU A 485 8.13 -52.17 43.50
CA GLU A 485 7.96 -53.62 43.48
C GLU A 485 7.96 -54.19 42.05
N ASP A 486 7.39 -53.45 41.10
CA ASP A 486 7.42 -53.84 39.69
C ASP A 486 8.83 -53.71 39.08
N ALA A 487 9.60 -52.70 39.48
CA ALA A 487 10.99 -52.54 39.06
C ALA A 487 11.86 -53.68 39.60
N LYS A 488 11.67 -54.11 40.86
CA LYS A 488 12.38 -55.28 41.42
C LYS A 488 12.10 -56.56 40.65
N LYS A 489 10.84 -56.80 40.25
CA LYS A 489 10.46 -57.96 39.42
C LYS A 489 11.08 -57.92 38.02
N TYR A 490 11.38 -56.74 37.49
CA TYR A 490 12.04 -56.59 36.19
C TYR A 490 13.47 -57.14 36.20
N GLY A 491 14.15 -57.13 37.36
CA GLY A 491 15.51 -57.65 37.53
C GLY A 491 16.56 -56.54 37.37
N LEU A 492 16.63 -55.65 38.37
CA LEU A 492 17.60 -54.56 38.39
C LEU A 492 19.00 -55.05 38.79
N GLU A 493 20.02 -54.25 38.48
CA GLU A 493 21.36 -54.47 39.04
C GLU A 493 21.32 -54.37 40.57
N PRO A 494 22.02 -55.24 41.33
CA PRO A 494 21.93 -55.28 42.78
C PRO A 494 22.16 -53.93 43.47
N MET A 495 23.15 -53.15 43.00
CA MET A 495 23.46 -51.83 43.58
C MET A 495 22.35 -50.79 43.34
N ILE A 496 21.60 -50.90 42.24
CA ILE A 496 20.44 -50.04 41.96
C ILE A 496 19.23 -50.52 42.78
N GLU A 497 19.05 -51.83 42.92
CA GLU A 497 17.97 -52.41 43.73
C GLU A 497 18.10 -52.03 45.22
N ASP A 498 19.32 -52.01 45.76
CA ASP A 498 19.61 -51.60 47.14
C ASP A 498 19.17 -50.15 47.45
N ILE A 499 19.13 -49.26 46.45
CA ILE A 499 18.66 -47.87 46.61
C ILE A 499 17.14 -47.82 46.84
N LEU A 500 16.40 -48.83 46.36
CA LEU A 500 14.93 -48.91 46.42
C LEU A 500 14.41 -49.60 47.70
N VAL A 501 15.28 -49.78 48.70
CA VAL A 501 14.97 -50.30 50.05
C VAL A 501 14.85 -49.13 51.01
#